data_AF-A0A961I9W7-F1
#
_entry.id   AF-A0A961I9W7-F1
#
_cell.length_a   1.000
_cell.length_b   1.000
_cell.length_c   1.000
_cell.angle_alpha   90.00
_cell.angle_beta   90.00
_cell.angle_gamma   90.00
#
_symmetry.space_group_name_H-M   'P 1'
#
loop_
_entity.id
_entity.type
_entity.pdbx_description
1 polymer ?
#
loop_
_entity_poly.entity_id
_entity_poly.type
_entity_poly.pdbx_seq_one_letter_code
_entity_poly.pdbx_strand_id
1 'polypeptide(L)'
;MKFANTVGKAPNGLIKNCFLNLKSGRTQHVNAPFNDANTKWLHRFAVITAMVAVGLILAGATVTSTGSGDAVPDWPLSYGTLAPPMIGGIFYEHSHRLIAMLTGLLIGILAIWLWLKEPRRTVRMLGLAALIAVLIQATLGGLRVLIVSTEPVQDTAVLLTNGASINATRIAISMTHAALAQMIIAIIFVIAMLTSPGWLAKPARQSALPESKFLLKINIALVALIFGQLVIGAAVRHTGAGLIIPDFPLSFGELIPPFANLP
;
A
#
# COMPACT_ATOMS: atom_id res chain seq x y z
N MET A 1 78.93 44.02 30.75
CA MET A 1 78.23 43.04 29.90
C MET A 1 76.89 43.66 29.50
N LYS A 2 76.68 44.20 28.28
CA LYS A 2 76.35 43.48 27.03
C LYS A 2 75.28 42.38 27.26
N PHE A 3 74.00 42.65 27.00
CA PHE A 3 73.32 42.38 25.72
C PHE A 3 71.82 42.75 25.80
N ALA A 4 71.32 43.30 24.69
CA ALA A 4 69.91 43.61 24.41
C ALA A 4 69.13 42.34 23.97
N ASN A 5 67.79 42.39 24.02
CA ASN A 5 66.93 42.16 22.83
C ASN A 5 65.41 42.22 23.14
N THR A 6 64.82 43.30 22.63
CA THR A 6 63.55 43.41 21.88
C THR A 6 62.63 42.19 21.70
N VAL A 7 61.37 42.34 22.13
CA VAL A 7 60.11 42.01 21.41
C VAL A 7 59.05 42.98 21.99
N GLY A 8 58.38 43.89 21.27
CA GLY A 8 57.65 43.73 20.02
C GLY A 8 56.16 43.94 20.33
N LYS A 9 55.73 45.20 20.43
CA LYS A 9 54.34 45.63 20.66
C LYS A 9 53.51 45.28 19.42
N ALA A 10 52.57 44.33 19.52
CA ALA A 10 51.67 44.02 18.41
C ALA A 10 50.62 45.14 18.22
N PRO A 11 50.43 45.66 17.00
CA PRO A 11 49.43 46.69 16.73
C PRO A 11 48.00 46.11 16.74
N ASN A 12 47.09 46.85 17.37
CA ASN A 12 45.65 46.60 17.58
C ASN A 12 44.79 46.53 16.28
N GLY A 13 45.31 45.92 15.20
CA GLY A 13 44.68 45.90 13.87
C GLY A 13 44.18 44.53 13.39
N LEU A 14 44.68 43.41 13.93
CA LEU A 14 44.36 42.08 13.37
C LEU A 14 43.08 41.43 13.91
N ILE A 15 42.61 41.82 15.10
CA ILE A 15 41.39 41.23 15.71
C ILE A 15 40.11 41.84 15.11
N LYS A 16 40.18 43.08 14.60
CA LYS A 16 39.02 43.73 13.94
C LYS A 16 38.66 43.11 12.58
N ASN A 17 39.61 42.52 11.86
CA ASN A 17 39.33 41.89 10.56
C ASN A 17 38.71 40.49 10.68
N CYS A 18 38.87 39.80 11.82
CA CYS A 18 38.15 38.55 12.09
C CYS A 18 36.67 38.79 12.44
N PHE A 19 36.34 39.96 12.99
CA PHE A 19 34.96 40.33 13.34
C PHE A 19 34.17 41.03 12.22
N LEU A 20 34.84 41.52 11.17
CA LEU A 20 34.17 42.17 10.04
C LEU A 20 33.71 41.19 8.95
N ASN A 21 34.20 39.95 8.94
CA ASN A 21 33.74 38.92 8.00
C ASN A 21 32.48 38.15 8.46
N LEU A 22 32.00 38.39 9.68
CA LEU A 22 30.74 37.83 10.21
C LEU A 22 29.50 38.68 9.90
N LYS A 23 29.67 39.85 9.28
CA LYS A 23 28.55 40.75 8.87
C LYS A 23 28.27 40.76 7.37
N SER A 24 28.91 39.89 6.59
CA SER A 24 28.40 39.48 5.28
C SER A 24 27.55 38.23 5.48
N GLY A 25 26.32 38.43 5.95
CA GLY A 25 25.27 37.40 6.06
C GLY A 25 24.81 36.90 4.70
N ARG A 26 25.75 36.42 3.88
CA ARG A 26 25.46 35.54 2.76
C ARG A 26 25.37 34.14 3.35
N THR A 27 24.24 33.85 3.98
CA THR A 27 23.74 32.49 4.02
C THR A 27 23.65 32.07 2.57
N GLN A 28 24.69 31.40 2.07
CA GLN A 28 24.52 30.57 0.90
C GLN A 28 23.50 29.52 1.34
N HIS A 29 22.24 29.81 1.04
CA HIS A 29 21.24 28.78 0.86
C HIS A 29 21.82 27.84 -0.18
N VAL A 30 22.57 26.83 0.26
CA VAL A 30 22.80 25.62 -0.51
C VAL A 30 21.47 24.85 -0.49
N ASN A 31 20.42 25.51 -0.97
CA ASN A 31 19.28 24.84 -1.54
C ASN A 31 19.80 24.42 -2.92
N ALA A 32 20.51 23.30 -2.99
CA ALA A 32 20.50 22.55 -4.24
C ALA A 32 19.00 22.45 -4.61
N PRO A 33 18.58 22.92 -5.80
CA PRO A 33 17.18 22.86 -6.15
C PRO A 33 16.81 21.39 -6.09
N PHE A 34 16.05 21.03 -5.06
CA PHE A 34 15.37 19.77 -5.02
C PHE A 34 14.55 19.78 -6.30
N ASN A 35 14.93 18.96 -7.28
CA ASN A 35 14.55 19.20 -8.66
C ASN A 35 13.02 19.11 -8.79
N ASP A 36 12.33 20.25 -8.80
CA ASP A 36 10.88 20.38 -8.63
C ASP A 36 10.11 19.58 -9.68
N ALA A 37 10.72 19.33 -10.84
CA ALA A 37 10.15 18.49 -11.87
C ALA A 37 10.09 17.01 -11.45
N ASN A 38 11.15 16.47 -10.83
CA ASN A 38 11.24 15.06 -10.47
C ASN A 38 10.23 14.69 -9.38
N THR A 39 10.05 15.55 -8.37
CA THR A 39 9.04 15.36 -7.32
C THR A 39 7.61 15.39 -7.85
N LYS A 40 7.32 16.32 -8.77
CA LYS A 40 6.00 16.40 -9.44
C LYS A 40 5.69 15.14 -10.25
N TRP A 41 6.66 14.61 -10.99
CA TRP A 41 6.49 13.39 -11.79
C TRP A 41 6.37 12.15 -10.93
N LEU A 42 7.15 12.04 -9.85
CA LEU A 42 7.02 10.97 -8.86
C LEU A 42 5.61 10.94 -8.24
N HIS A 43 5.09 12.11 -7.85
CA HIS A 43 3.73 12.23 -7.32
C HIS A 43 2.68 11.81 -8.35
N ARG A 44 2.75 12.33 -9.58
CA ARG A 44 1.84 11.95 -10.67
C ARG A 44 1.86 10.46 -10.93
N PHE A 45 3.06 9.86 -10.92
CA PHE A 45 3.23 8.42 -11.08
C PHE A 45 2.55 7.65 -9.93
N ALA A 46 2.76 8.07 -8.67
CA ALA A 46 2.08 7.47 -7.52
C ALA A 46 0.54 7.56 -7.63
N VAL A 47 0.00 8.68 -8.12
CA VAL A 47 -1.44 8.85 -8.37
C VAL A 47 -1.93 7.91 -9.48
N ILE A 48 -1.18 7.78 -10.59
CA ILE A 48 -1.51 6.83 -11.66
C ILE A 48 -1.52 5.39 -11.13
N THR A 49 -0.50 5.00 -10.36
CA THR A 49 -0.44 3.69 -9.72
C THR A 49 -1.64 3.45 -8.81
N ALA A 50 -2.05 4.45 -8.02
CA ALA A 50 -3.25 4.37 -7.18
C ALA A 50 -4.52 4.17 -8.01
N MET A 51 -4.70 4.93 -9.10
CA MET A 51 -5.87 4.81 -9.98
C MET A 51 -5.94 3.43 -10.65
N VAL A 52 -4.81 2.92 -11.14
CA VAL A 52 -4.74 1.58 -11.73
C VAL A 52 -5.05 0.50 -10.68
N ALA A 53 -4.53 0.64 -9.46
CA ALA A 53 -4.84 -0.27 -8.36
C ALA A 53 -6.34 -0.25 -7.97
N VAL A 54 -7.01 0.91 -8.04
CA VAL A 54 -8.47 1.00 -7.86
C VAL A 54 -9.19 0.24 -8.98
N GLY A 55 -8.78 0.44 -10.23
CA GLY A 55 -9.28 -0.35 -11.36
C GLY A 55 -9.08 -1.86 -11.17
N LEU A 56 -7.96 -2.29 -10.59
CA LEU A 56 -7.69 -3.69 -10.26
C LEU A 56 -8.67 -4.26 -9.24
N ILE A 57 -9.01 -3.51 -8.18
CA ILE A 57 -10.00 -3.95 -7.20
C ILE A 57 -11.38 -4.12 -7.85
N LEU A 58 -11.76 -3.19 -8.73
CA LEU A 58 -13.02 -3.30 -9.48
C LEU A 58 -13.02 -4.53 -10.39
N ALA A 59 -11.91 -4.80 -11.10
CA ALA A 59 -11.75 -6.01 -11.91
C ALA A 59 -11.78 -7.30 -11.07
N GLY A 60 -11.21 -7.30 -9.87
CA GLY A 60 -11.30 -8.44 -8.95
C GLY A 60 -12.73 -8.64 -8.42
N ALA A 61 -13.44 -7.54 -8.16
CA ALA A 61 -14.83 -7.57 -7.76
C ALA A 61 -15.72 -8.11 -8.88
N THR A 62 -15.47 -7.79 -10.15
CA THR A 62 -16.21 -8.36 -11.28
C THR A 62 -15.95 -9.85 -11.43
N VAL A 63 -14.69 -10.31 -11.39
CA VAL A 63 -14.35 -11.76 -11.43
C VAL A 63 -15.11 -12.55 -10.36
N THR A 64 -15.18 -12.01 -9.15
CA THR A 64 -15.90 -12.65 -8.03
C THR A 64 -17.42 -12.61 -8.25
N SER A 65 -17.98 -11.50 -8.75
CA SER A 65 -19.43 -11.37 -9.01
C SER A 65 -19.92 -12.23 -10.17
N THR A 66 -19.10 -12.43 -11.20
CA THR A 66 -19.44 -13.26 -12.36
C THR A 66 -19.16 -14.74 -12.14
N GLY A 67 -18.67 -15.13 -10.95
CA GLY A 67 -18.26 -16.51 -10.65
C GLY A 67 -17.09 -17.00 -11.52
N SER A 68 -16.36 -16.09 -12.16
CA SER A 68 -15.34 -16.42 -13.15
C SER A 68 -13.96 -16.67 -12.55
N GLY A 69 -13.81 -16.65 -11.22
CA GLY A 69 -12.50 -16.78 -10.57
C GLY A 69 -11.82 -18.13 -10.80
N ASP A 70 -12.57 -19.17 -11.16
CA ASP A 70 -12.05 -20.51 -11.46
C ASP A 70 -12.15 -20.85 -12.95
N ALA A 71 -12.29 -19.83 -13.82
CA ALA A 71 -12.41 -20.05 -15.26
C ALA A 71 -11.09 -20.55 -15.86
N VAL A 72 -9.95 -20.20 -15.26
CA VAL A 72 -8.61 -20.59 -15.70
C VAL A 72 -7.93 -21.43 -14.62
N PRO A 73 -7.69 -22.74 -14.85
CA PRO A 73 -7.24 -23.66 -13.79
C PRO A 73 -5.73 -23.61 -13.51
N ASP A 74 -4.95 -22.87 -14.29
CA ASP A 74 -3.51 -22.73 -14.13
C ASP A 74 -3.10 -21.31 -13.73
N TRP A 75 -1.90 -21.20 -13.16
CA TRP A 75 -1.23 -19.94 -12.82
C TRP A 75 0.29 -20.18 -12.90
N PRO A 76 1.10 -19.23 -13.40
CA PRO A 76 0.79 -17.83 -13.72
C PRO A 76 0.21 -17.59 -15.13
N LEU A 77 0.37 -18.55 -16.04
CA LEU A 77 -0.20 -18.48 -17.38
C LEU A 77 -1.71 -18.76 -17.37
N SER A 78 -2.34 -18.65 -18.54
CA SER A 78 -3.73 -19.05 -18.75
C SER A 78 -3.80 -20.06 -19.88
N TYR A 79 -4.06 -21.32 -19.52
CA TYR A 79 -3.94 -22.49 -20.38
C TYR A 79 -2.55 -22.60 -21.05
N GLY A 80 -1.49 -22.32 -20.28
CA GLY A 80 -0.11 -22.35 -20.76
C GLY A 80 0.25 -21.25 -21.77
N THR A 81 -0.64 -20.27 -22.01
CA THR A 81 -0.39 -19.13 -22.91
C THR A 81 -0.58 -17.79 -22.20
N LEU A 82 0.03 -16.74 -22.76
CA LEU A 82 -0.20 -15.35 -22.36
C LEU A 82 -1.40 -14.72 -23.07
N ALA A 83 -1.91 -15.35 -24.13
CA ALA A 83 -3.03 -14.86 -24.93
C ALA A 83 -4.07 -15.98 -25.14
N PRO A 84 -4.84 -16.35 -24.09
CA PRO A 84 -5.92 -17.31 -24.21
C PRO A 84 -7.10 -16.75 -25.00
N PRO A 85 -8.04 -17.58 -25.47
CA PRO A 85 -9.29 -17.10 -26.06
C PRO A 85 -10.11 -16.34 -25.00
N MET A 86 -10.39 -15.07 -25.28
CA MET A 86 -11.08 -14.15 -24.35
C MET A 86 -12.61 -14.32 -24.41
N ILE A 87 -13.10 -15.50 -24.06
CA ILE A 87 -14.51 -15.89 -24.16
C ILE A 87 -15.06 -16.22 -22.76
N GLY A 88 -16.25 -15.70 -22.43
CA GLY A 88 -16.95 -16.02 -21.19
C GLY A 88 -16.14 -15.65 -19.93
N GLY A 89 -16.05 -16.58 -18.98
CA GLY A 89 -15.33 -16.36 -17.71
C GLY A 89 -13.83 -16.08 -17.88
N ILE A 90 -13.21 -16.62 -18.94
CA ILE A 90 -11.78 -16.44 -19.22
C ILE A 90 -11.47 -14.96 -19.45
N PHE A 91 -12.38 -14.22 -20.11
CA PHE A 91 -12.21 -12.78 -20.32
C PHE A 91 -12.03 -12.05 -18.99
N TYR A 92 -12.92 -12.29 -18.02
CA TYR A 92 -12.88 -11.61 -16.72
C TYR A 92 -11.62 -11.97 -15.94
N GLU A 93 -11.32 -13.27 -15.83
CA GLU A 93 -10.20 -13.73 -15.01
C GLU A 93 -8.85 -13.32 -15.62
N HIS A 94 -8.67 -13.52 -16.93
CA HIS A 94 -7.43 -13.17 -17.61
C HIS A 94 -7.22 -11.64 -17.64
N SER A 95 -8.26 -10.84 -17.89
CA SER A 95 -8.16 -9.37 -17.80
C SER A 95 -7.78 -8.90 -16.40
N HIS A 96 -8.33 -9.51 -15.33
CA HIS A 96 -7.91 -9.20 -13.97
C HIS A 96 -6.42 -9.52 -13.75
N ARG A 97 -5.92 -10.66 -14.24
CA ARG A 97 -4.50 -11.04 -14.17
C ARG A 97 -3.60 -10.04 -14.92
N LEU A 98 -4.00 -9.59 -16.12
CA LEU A 98 -3.27 -8.57 -16.88
C LEU A 98 -3.16 -7.24 -16.13
N ILE A 99 -4.26 -6.77 -15.55
CA ILE A 99 -4.27 -5.54 -14.75
C ILE A 99 -3.45 -5.74 -13.46
N ALA A 100 -3.44 -6.94 -12.87
CA ALA A 100 -2.63 -7.26 -11.70
C ALA A 100 -1.13 -7.19 -12.03
N MET A 101 -0.71 -7.75 -13.17
CA MET A 101 0.67 -7.67 -13.65
C MET A 101 1.10 -6.22 -13.92
N LEU A 102 0.24 -5.43 -14.58
CA LEU A 102 0.49 -3.99 -14.77
C LEU A 102 0.63 -3.26 -13.42
N THR A 103 -0.26 -3.53 -12.47
CA THR A 103 -0.23 -2.91 -11.15
C THR A 103 1.05 -3.28 -10.39
N GLY A 104 1.45 -4.56 -10.41
CA GLY A 104 2.71 -5.01 -9.82
C GLY A 104 3.94 -4.34 -10.43
N LEU A 105 3.97 -4.20 -11.76
CA LEU A 105 5.04 -3.47 -12.46
C LEU A 105 5.09 -2.00 -12.02
N LEU A 106 3.94 -1.31 -11.98
CA LEU A 106 3.87 0.08 -11.54
C LEU A 106 4.32 0.26 -10.09
N ILE A 107 3.95 -0.66 -9.19
CA ILE A 107 4.43 -0.66 -7.79
C ILE A 107 5.94 -0.89 -7.73
N GLY A 108 6.48 -1.80 -8.52
CA GLY A 108 7.93 -2.03 -8.61
C GLY A 108 8.71 -0.80 -9.06
N ILE A 109 8.26 -0.16 -10.15
CA ILE A 109 8.85 1.09 -10.64
C ILE A 109 8.73 2.19 -9.57
N LEU A 110 7.56 2.32 -8.92
CA LEU A 110 7.35 3.32 -7.87
C LEU A 110 8.30 3.09 -6.70
N ALA A 111 8.45 1.84 -6.23
CA ALA A 111 9.35 1.50 -5.15
C ALA A 111 10.81 1.86 -5.49
N ILE A 112 11.28 1.49 -6.68
CA ILE A 112 12.64 1.82 -7.15
C ILE A 112 12.80 3.35 -7.23
N TRP A 113 11.85 4.06 -7.82
CA TRP A 113 11.91 5.52 -7.97
C TRP A 113 11.96 6.22 -6.59
N LEU A 114 11.15 5.77 -5.63
CA LEU A 114 11.19 6.26 -4.25
C LEU A 114 12.57 6.01 -3.63
N TRP A 115 13.13 4.81 -3.78
CA TRP A 115 14.47 4.51 -3.25
C TRP A 115 15.58 5.39 -3.83
N LEU A 116 15.47 5.77 -5.11
CA LEU A 116 16.45 6.58 -5.80
C LEU A 116 16.31 8.09 -5.55
N LYS A 117 15.10 8.60 -5.29
CA LYS A 117 14.82 10.05 -5.28
C LYS A 117 14.19 10.59 -4.00
N GLU A 118 13.57 9.74 -3.17
CA GLU A 118 12.88 10.19 -1.97
C GLU A 118 13.81 10.13 -0.73
N PRO A 119 14.16 11.28 -0.11
CA PRO A 119 15.07 11.33 1.02
C PRO A 119 14.47 10.69 2.28
N ARG A 120 13.15 10.83 2.48
CA ARG A 120 12.47 10.37 3.71
C ARG A 120 12.46 8.85 3.78
N ARG A 121 13.18 8.30 4.77
CA ARG A 121 13.26 6.85 5.02
C ARG A 121 11.87 6.22 5.13
N THR A 122 10.93 6.86 5.81
CA THR A 122 9.56 6.35 5.99
C THR A 122 8.87 6.10 4.66
N VAL A 123 8.96 7.02 3.69
CA VAL A 123 8.30 6.89 2.39
C VAL A 123 8.97 5.79 1.55
N ARG A 124 10.30 5.65 1.62
CA ARG A 124 11.02 4.54 0.99
C ARG A 124 10.62 3.18 1.56
N MET A 125 10.46 3.09 2.88
CA MET A 125 9.98 1.87 3.55
C MET A 125 8.54 1.55 3.17
N LEU A 126 7.66 2.54 2.98
CA LEU A 126 6.32 2.32 2.45
C LEU A 126 6.35 1.77 1.02
N GLY A 127 7.22 2.28 0.15
CA GLY A 127 7.42 1.74 -1.20
C GLY A 127 7.90 0.28 -1.17
N LEU A 128 8.86 -0.04 -0.30
CA LEU A 128 9.34 -1.42 -0.11
C LEU A 128 8.24 -2.33 0.46
N ALA A 129 7.46 -1.85 1.43
CA ALA A 129 6.35 -2.59 2.01
C ALA A 129 5.27 -2.88 0.95
N ALA A 130 4.92 -1.91 0.10
CA ALA A 130 4.00 -2.11 -1.02
C ALA A 130 4.53 -3.15 -2.01
N LEU A 131 5.83 -3.13 -2.33
CA LEU A 131 6.46 -4.11 -3.21
C LEU A 131 6.42 -5.52 -2.64
N ILE A 132 6.80 -5.71 -1.37
CA ILE A 132 6.72 -7.02 -0.72
C ILE A 132 5.27 -7.49 -0.64
N ALA A 133 4.35 -6.61 -0.26
CA ALA A 133 2.94 -6.93 -0.16
C ALA A 133 2.32 -7.34 -1.50
N VAL A 134 2.66 -6.67 -2.63
CA VAL A 134 2.12 -7.06 -3.94
C VAL A 134 2.67 -8.40 -4.43
N LEU A 135 3.89 -8.77 -4.07
CA LEU A 135 4.43 -10.11 -4.36
C LEU A 135 3.67 -11.19 -3.57
N ILE A 136 3.44 -10.95 -2.28
CA ILE A 136 2.61 -11.84 -1.44
C ILE A 136 1.19 -11.92 -2.02
N GLN A 137 0.61 -10.80 -2.45
CA GLN A 137 -0.71 -10.72 -3.05
C GLN A 137 -0.84 -11.55 -4.33
N ALA A 138 0.17 -11.48 -5.21
CA ALA A 138 0.22 -12.27 -6.45
C ALA A 138 0.27 -13.77 -6.13
N THR A 139 1.09 -14.17 -5.16
CA THR A 139 1.17 -15.56 -4.69
C THR A 139 -0.16 -16.03 -4.09
N LEU A 140 -0.80 -15.23 -3.22
CA LEU A 140 -2.11 -15.55 -2.66
C LEU A 140 -3.19 -15.68 -3.74
N GLY A 141 -3.14 -14.82 -4.77
CA GLY A 141 -4.05 -14.90 -5.92
C GLY A 141 -3.87 -16.19 -6.72
N GLY A 142 -2.62 -16.58 -7.00
CA GLY A 142 -2.29 -17.86 -7.64
C GLY A 142 -2.71 -19.06 -6.80
N LEU A 143 -2.39 -19.06 -5.49
CA LEU A 143 -2.80 -20.12 -4.57
C LEU A 143 -4.32 -20.28 -4.50
N ARG A 144 -5.07 -19.19 -4.56
CA ARG A 144 -6.54 -19.21 -4.58
C ARG A 144 -7.10 -19.97 -5.80
N VAL A 145 -6.38 -19.99 -6.93
CA VAL A 145 -6.73 -20.78 -8.12
C VAL A 145 -6.23 -22.23 -7.97
N LEU A 146 -4.95 -22.40 -7.60
CA LEU A 146 -4.31 -23.71 -7.56
C LEU A 146 -4.90 -24.64 -6.48
N ILE A 147 -5.42 -24.09 -5.38
CA ILE A 147 -6.04 -24.87 -4.30
C ILE A 147 -7.28 -25.65 -4.75
N VAL A 148 -7.93 -25.25 -5.86
CA VAL A 148 -9.08 -25.98 -6.42
C VAL A 148 -8.73 -26.79 -7.67
N SER A 149 -7.59 -26.51 -8.31
CA SER A 149 -7.23 -27.12 -9.60
C SER A 149 -6.06 -28.09 -9.54
N THR A 150 -5.29 -28.12 -8.45
CA THR A 150 -4.02 -28.88 -8.37
C THR A 150 -3.97 -29.76 -7.11
N GLU A 151 -4.03 -31.08 -7.31
CA GLU A 151 -4.00 -32.12 -6.24
C GLU A 151 -2.82 -31.95 -5.26
N PRO A 152 -1.54 -31.82 -5.69
CA PRO A 152 -0.43 -31.59 -4.74
C PRO A 152 -0.59 -30.36 -3.84
N VAL A 153 -1.26 -29.30 -4.33
CA VAL A 153 -1.51 -28.07 -3.56
C VAL A 153 -2.61 -28.32 -2.52
N GLN A 154 -3.62 -29.13 -2.84
CA GLN A 154 -4.65 -29.57 -1.91
C GLN A 154 -4.04 -30.39 -0.76
N ASP A 155 -3.23 -31.39 -1.08
CA ASP A 155 -2.56 -32.24 -0.08
C ASP A 155 -1.69 -31.39 0.88
N THR A 156 -0.90 -30.48 0.31
CA THR A 156 -0.06 -29.56 1.09
C THR A 156 -0.91 -28.67 2.00
N ALA A 157 -2.04 -28.16 1.50
CA ALA A 157 -2.92 -27.31 2.28
C ALA A 157 -3.59 -28.06 3.43
N VAL A 158 -4.09 -29.29 3.21
CA VAL A 158 -4.67 -30.12 4.28
C VAL A 158 -3.62 -30.41 5.35
N LEU A 159 -2.38 -30.74 4.94
CA LEU A 159 -1.26 -30.97 5.85
C LEU A 159 -0.95 -29.72 6.70
N LEU A 160 -0.76 -28.56 6.06
CA LEU A 160 -0.41 -27.31 6.75
C LEU A 160 -1.51 -26.77 7.66
N THR A 161 -2.77 -27.10 7.37
CA THR A 161 -3.93 -26.65 8.14
C THR A 161 -4.41 -27.68 9.18
N ASN A 162 -3.59 -28.69 9.48
CA ASN A 162 -3.90 -29.76 10.44
C ASN A 162 -5.24 -30.47 10.13
N GLY A 163 -5.48 -30.77 8.85
CA GLY A 163 -6.68 -31.48 8.42
C GLY A 163 -7.89 -30.59 8.12
N ALA A 164 -7.73 -29.26 7.99
CA ALA A 164 -8.85 -28.39 7.63
C ALA A 164 -9.36 -28.70 6.21
N SER A 165 -10.65 -28.47 5.98
CA SER A 165 -11.27 -28.71 4.67
C SER A 165 -10.74 -27.75 3.61
N ILE A 166 -10.61 -28.23 2.37
CA ILE A 166 -10.18 -27.43 1.21
C ILE A 166 -11.08 -26.20 1.03
N ASN A 167 -12.39 -26.34 1.24
CA ASN A 167 -13.33 -25.22 1.15
C ASN A 167 -13.04 -24.12 2.19
N ALA A 168 -12.77 -24.50 3.45
CA ALA A 168 -12.42 -23.53 4.49
C ALA A 168 -11.10 -22.81 4.16
N THR A 169 -10.09 -23.58 3.73
CA THR A 169 -8.79 -23.02 3.33
C THR A 169 -8.91 -22.08 2.12
N ARG A 170 -9.72 -22.45 1.12
CA ARG A 170 -9.99 -21.62 -0.06
C ARG A 170 -10.65 -20.28 0.32
N ILE A 171 -11.64 -20.31 1.21
CA ILE A 171 -12.32 -19.10 1.71
C ILE A 171 -11.30 -18.22 2.46
N ALA A 172 -10.48 -18.81 3.33
CA ALA A 172 -9.46 -18.09 4.09
C ALA A 172 -8.43 -17.41 3.17
N ILE A 173 -7.91 -18.12 2.15
CA ILE A 173 -6.99 -17.54 1.15
C ILE A 173 -7.69 -16.41 0.38
N SER A 174 -8.94 -16.62 -0.05
CA SER A 174 -9.70 -15.60 -0.80
C SER A 174 -9.94 -14.33 0.02
N MET A 175 -10.36 -14.46 1.28
CA MET A 175 -10.55 -13.33 2.20
C MET A 175 -9.23 -12.61 2.48
N THR A 176 -8.14 -13.37 2.70
CA THR A 176 -6.81 -12.80 2.94
C THR A 176 -6.31 -12.04 1.72
N HIS A 177 -6.50 -12.60 0.52
CA HIS A 177 -6.19 -11.93 -0.75
C HIS A 177 -6.99 -10.62 -0.87
N ALA A 178 -8.30 -10.63 -0.63
CA ALA A 178 -9.12 -9.42 -0.69
C ALA A 178 -8.69 -8.35 0.32
N ALA A 179 -8.41 -8.74 1.56
CA ALA A 179 -8.01 -7.82 2.64
C ALA A 179 -6.60 -7.24 2.40
N LEU A 180 -5.64 -8.05 1.95
CA LEU A 180 -4.29 -7.57 1.63
C LEU A 180 -4.30 -6.60 0.45
N ALA A 181 -5.14 -6.81 -0.56
CA ALA A 181 -5.32 -5.88 -1.68
C ALA A 181 -5.68 -4.46 -1.18
N GLN A 182 -6.58 -4.37 -0.19
CA GLN A 182 -7.01 -3.09 0.39
C GLN A 182 -5.88 -2.42 1.18
N MET A 183 -5.06 -3.18 1.90
CA MET A 183 -3.88 -2.63 2.58
C MET A 183 -2.85 -2.07 1.59
N ILE A 184 -2.61 -2.77 0.48
CA ILE A 184 -1.72 -2.29 -0.60
C ILE A 184 -2.23 -0.97 -1.15
N ILE A 185 -3.54 -0.87 -1.44
CA ILE A 185 -4.13 0.37 -1.92
C ILE A 185 -3.93 1.50 -0.93
N ALA A 186 -4.18 1.27 0.36
CA ALA A 186 -4.02 2.27 1.41
C ALA A 186 -2.56 2.78 1.47
N ILE A 187 -1.57 1.88 1.36
CA ILE A 187 -0.16 2.26 1.31
C ILE A 187 0.12 3.15 0.08
N ILE A 188 -0.39 2.79 -1.10
CA ILE A 188 -0.17 3.59 -2.33
C ILE A 188 -0.83 4.96 -2.22
N PHE A 189 -2.05 5.05 -1.65
CA PHE A 189 -2.72 6.33 -1.37
C PHE A 189 -1.92 7.19 -0.40
N VAL A 190 -1.36 6.59 0.67
CA VAL A 190 -0.47 7.28 1.60
C VAL A 190 0.78 7.79 0.87
N ILE A 191 1.42 6.98 0.02
CA ILE A 191 2.56 7.41 -0.79
C ILE A 191 2.17 8.58 -1.70
N ALA A 192 1.04 8.50 -2.41
CA ALA A 192 0.54 9.57 -3.28
C ALA A 192 0.30 10.87 -2.49
N MET A 193 -0.28 10.77 -1.29
CA MET A 193 -0.49 11.90 -0.39
C MET A 193 0.84 12.50 0.11
N LEU A 194 1.78 11.67 0.57
CA LEU A 194 3.07 12.11 1.12
C LEU A 194 4.00 12.71 0.05
N THR A 195 3.81 12.36 -1.21
CA THR A 195 4.53 12.93 -2.36
C THR A 195 3.84 14.15 -2.95
N SER A 196 2.63 14.50 -2.50
CA SER A 196 1.87 15.64 -3.04
C SER A 196 2.55 16.98 -2.76
N PRO A 197 2.43 17.97 -3.67
CA PRO A 197 3.02 19.30 -3.47
C PRO A 197 2.56 19.98 -2.18
N GLY A 198 1.28 19.81 -1.82
CA GLY A 198 0.72 20.38 -0.59
C GLY A 198 1.28 19.76 0.68
N TRP A 199 1.69 18.49 0.64
CA TRP A 199 2.36 17.84 1.77
C TRP A 199 3.84 18.24 1.87
N LEU A 200 4.50 18.40 0.72
CA LEU A 200 5.90 18.85 0.65
C LEU A 200 6.07 20.33 1.01
N ALA A 201 5.07 21.17 0.74
CA ALA A 201 5.10 22.62 1.00
C ALA A 201 4.84 22.99 2.46
N LYS A 202 4.47 22.05 3.35
CA LYS A 202 4.21 22.36 4.76
C LYS A 202 5.51 22.77 5.46
N PRO A 203 5.63 24.00 5.98
CA PRO A 203 6.79 24.38 6.76
C PRO A 203 6.87 23.53 8.02
N ALA A 204 8.08 23.12 8.41
CA ALA A 204 8.41 22.33 9.60
C ALA A 204 7.91 22.89 10.94
N ARG A 205 7.12 23.98 10.93
CA ARG A 205 6.58 24.70 12.07
C ARG A 205 5.21 24.21 12.53
N GLN A 206 4.45 23.47 11.70
CA GLN A 206 3.14 22.91 12.08
C GLN A 206 3.22 21.59 12.86
N SER A 207 4.39 20.96 12.95
CA SER A 207 4.65 19.79 13.82
C SER A 207 4.80 20.13 15.30
N ALA A 208 4.49 21.37 15.70
CA ALA A 208 4.61 21.85 17.08
C ALA A 208 3.35 21.65 17.94
N LEU A 209 2.26 21.12 17.38
CA LEU A 209 1.13 20.69 18.20
C LEU A 209 1.51 19.40 18.93
N PRO A 210 1.42 19.33 20.28
CA PRO A 210 1.73 18.12 21.00
C PRO A 210 0.84 16.98 20.50
N GLU A 211 1.46 15.87 20.06
CA GLU A 211 0.73 14.66 19.71
C GLU A 211 -0.08 14.18 20.93
N SER A 212 -1.39 14.34 20.86
CA SER A 212 -2.27 13.79 21.89
C SER A 212 -2.30 12.27 21.75
N LYS A 213 -1.75 11.56 22.74
CA LYS A 213 -1.82 10.09 22.83
C LYS A 213 -3.26 9.58 22.71
N PHE A 214 -4.25 10.38 23.10
CA PHE A 214 -5.67 10.08 22.93
C PHE A 214 -6.10 10.08 21.46
N LEU A 215 -5.71 11.09 20.68
CA LEU A 215 -6.01 11.14 19.25
C LEU A 215 -5.32 10.00 18.48
N LEU A 216 -4.09 9.64 18.84
CA LEU A 216 -3.41 8.48 18.25
C LEU A 216 -4.18 7.19 18.53
N LYS A 217 -4.65 6.98 19.77
CA LYS A 217 -5.48 5.82 20.12
C LYS A 217 -6.79 5.78 19.32
N ILE A 218 -7.48 6.92 19.17
CA ILE A 218 -8.69 7.02 18.35
C ILE A 218 -8.39 6.66 16.88
N ASN A 219 -7.32 7.20 16.30
CA ASN A 219 -6.96 6.91 14.91
C ASN A 219 -6.66 5.41 14.72
N ILE A 220 -5.88 4.81 15.62
CA ILE A 220 -5.59 3.36 15.58
C ILE A 220 -6.89 2.56 15.70
N ALA A 221 -7.77 2.93 16.63
CA ALA A 221 -9.06 2.28 16.81
C ALA A 221 -9.95 2.39 15.56
N LEU A 222 -10.04 3.56 14.94
CA LEU A 222 -10.82 3.77 13.71
C LEU A 222 -10.27 2.96 12.54
N VAL A 223 -8.95 2.92 12.35
CA VAL A 223 -8.32 2.10 11.30
C VAL A 223 -8.62 0.61 11.55
N ALA A 224 -8.50 0.14 12.79
CA ALA A 224 -8.81 -1.24 13.15
C ALA A 224 -10.29 -1.57 12.94
N LEU A 225 -11.21 -0.67 13.31
CA LEU A 225 -12.65 -0.84 13.12
C LEU A 225 -13.04 -0.89 11.63
N ILE A 226 -12.51 0.02 10.82
CA ILE A 226 -12.75 0.02 9.37
C ILE A 226 -12.19 -1.26 8.74
N PHE A 227 -10.98 -1.67 9.11
CA PHE A 227 -10.40 -2.92 8.61
C PHE A 227 -11.21 -4.15 9.03
N GLY A 228 -11.67 -4.20 10.29
CA GLY A 228 -12.58 -5.24 10.77
C GLY A 228 -13.88 -5.30 9.96
N GLN A 229 -14.48 -4.15 9.68
CA GLN A 229 -15.68 -4.05 8.83
C GLN A 229 -15.44 -4.59 7.41
N LEU A 230 -14.27 -4.32 6.83
CA LEU A 230 -13.91 -4.83 5.50
C LEU A 230 -13.76 -6.36 5.50
N VAL A 231 -13.15 -6.93 6.55
CA VAL A 231 -13.02 -8.39 6.72
C VAL A 231 -14.40 -9.04 6.91
N ILE A 232 -15.27 -8.44 7.73
CA ILE A 232 -16.65 -8.92 7.90
C ILE A 232 -17.41 -8.86 6.58
N GLY A 233 -17.31 -7.75 5.83
CA GLY A 233 -17.93 -7.63 4.51
C GLY A 233 -17.43 -8.67 3.51
N ALA A 234 -16.12 -8.97 3.52
CA ALA A 234 -15.54 -10.04 2.72
C ALA A 234 -16.07 -11.41 3.13
N ALA A 235 -16.21 -11.68 4.43
CA ALA A 235 -16.79 -12.92 4.94
C ALA A 235 -18.22 -13.10 4.44
N VAL A 236 -19.09 -12.09 4.61
CA VAL A 236 -20.49 -12.12 4.13
C VAL A 236 -20.57 -12.42 2.64
N ARG A 237 -19.67 -11.85 1.83
CA ARG A 237 -19.62 -12.11 0.39
C ARG A 237 -19.17 -13.53 0.07
N HIS A 238 -18.11 -14.01 0.70
CA HIS A 238 -17.51 -15.32 0.40
C HIS A 238 -18.30 -16.50 0.98
N THR A 239 -19.16 -16.28 1.98
CA THR A 239 -20.09 -17.29 2.50
C THR A 239 -21.45 -17.27 1.80
N GLY A 240 -21.69 -16.33 0.89
CA GLY A 240 -22.98 -16.18 0.21
C GLY A 240 -24.08 -15.55 1.10
N ALA A 241 -23.72 -14.99 2.25
CA ALA A 241 -24.67 -14.46 3.23
C ALA A 241 -25.27 -13.08 2.85
N GLY A 242 -24.88 -12.50 1.73
CA GLY A 242 -25.20 -11.10 1.37
C GLY A 242 -26.68 -10.79 1.12
N LEU A 243 -27.52 -11.81 0.88
CA LEU A 243 -28.96 -11.66 0.63
C LEU A 243 -29.83 -12.43 1.64
N ILE A 244 -29.25 -12.89 2.76
CA ILE A 244 -30.00 -13.64 3.78
C ILE A 244 -31.06 -12.75 4.44
N ILE A 245 -30.76 -11.46 4.62
CA ILE A 245 -31.69 -10.50 5.22
C ILE A 245 -32.36 -9.71 4.08
N PRO A 246 -33.71 -9.79 3.92
CA PRO A 246 -34.41 -9.18 2.79
C PRO A 246 -34.78 -7.69 2.99
N ASP A 247 -34.67 -7.16 4.21
CA ASP A 247 -35.11 -5.83 4.60
C ASP A 247 -33.98 -4.96 5.19
N PHE A 248 -34.25 -3.65 5.31
CA PHE A 248 -33.34 -2.66 5.91
C PHE A 248 -34.15 -1.51 6.51
N PRO A 249 -33.79 -0.97 7.71
CA PRO A 249 -32.63 -1.31 8.56
C PRO A 249 -32.85 -2.48 9.52
N LEU A 250 -34.03 -3.12 9.46
CA LEU A 250 -34.40 -4.28 10.27
C LEU A 250 -33.90 -5.58 9.63
N SER A 251 -34.09 -6.68 10.34
CA SER A 251 -33.81 -8.04 9.91
C SER A 251 -35.05 -8.90 10.16
N PHE A 252 -35.75 -9.26 9.08
CA PHE A 252 -37.05 -9.93 9.13
C PHE A 252 -38.12 -9.16 9.92
N GLY A 253 -38.11 -7.83 9.83
CA GLY A 253 -39.01 -6.94 10.57
C GLY A 253 -38.60 -6.67 12.02
N GLU A 254 -37.48 -7.23 12.50
CA GLU A 254 -36.97 -7.03 13.87
C GLU A 254 -35.58 -6.36 13.89
N LEU A 255 -35.22 -5.70 15.00
CA LEU A 255 -33.89 -5.07 15.15
C LEU A 255 -32.75 -6.09 15.29
N ILE A 256 -33.05 -7.28 15.83
CA ILE A 256 -32.12 -8.38 16.02
C ILE A 256 -32.69 -9.59 15.27
N PRO A 257 -31.91 -10.25 14.39
CA PRO A 257 -32.40 -11.41 13.65
C PRO A 257 -32.82 -12.55 14.59
N PRO A 258 -33.89 -13.30 14.28
CA PRO A 258 -34.24 -14.50 15.02
C PRO A 258 -33.20 -15.59 14.78
N PHE A 259 -32.56 -16.08 15.86
CA PHE A 259 -31.50 -17.10 15.79
C PHE A 259 -32.01 -18.55 15.71
N ALA A 260 -33.26 -18.78 16.06
CA ALA A 260 -33.83 -20.13 16.19
C ALA A 260 -34.83 -20.49 15.07
N ASN A 261 -35.45 -19.49 14.44
CA ASN A 261 -36.52 -19.67 13.45
C ASN A 261 -36.33 -18.65 12.31
N LEU A 262 -35.39 -18.92 11.41
CA LEU A 262 -35.37 -18.24 10.13
C LEU A 262 -36.55 -18.77 9.29
N PRO A 263 -37.42 -17.91 8.73
CA PRO A 263 -38.53 -18.34 7.88
C PRO A 263 -38.04 -19.02 6.59
#